data_AF-A0A0G0Y8P1-F1
#
_entry.id   AF-A0A0G0Y8P1-F1
#
_cell.length_a   1.000
_cell.length_b   1.000
_cell.length_c   1.000
_cell.angle_alpha   90.00
_cell.angle_beta   90.00
_cell.angle_gamma   90.00
#
_symmetry.space_group_name_H-M   'P 1'
#
loop_
_entity.id
_entity.type
_entity.pdbx_description
1 polymer ?
#
loop_
_entity_poly.entity_id
_entity_poly.type
_entity_poly.pdbx_seq_one_letter_code
_entity_poly.pdbx_strand_id
1 'polypeptide(L)'
;MLIAIYKQYDGYPDGWGQKLKDFFHKGVFVNGIRRSDDILQFNGVGDFVLLLVKEFKEGTGGLYATTENNEQEYNYVIEFDHNEKDYSKMNYAIRCKEEESYLEVGQINIE
;
A
#
# COMPACT_ATOMS: atom_id res chain seq x y z
N MET A 1 6.51 11.12 -3.17
CA MET A 1 6.60 9.66 -3.36
C MET A 1 7.50 9.07 -2.28
N LEU A 2 7.10 7.95 -1.65
CA LEU A 2 7.93 7.22 -0.67
C LEU A 2 8.72 6.07 -1.32
N ILE A 3 8.08 5.26 -2.16
CA ILE A 3 8.70 4.18 -2.91
C ILE A 3 7.96 3.99 -4.24
N ALA A 4 8.66 3.54 -5.27
CA ALA A 4 8.08 2.87 -6.42
C ALA A 4 8.63 1.44 -6.48
N ILE A 5 7.74 0.48 -6.74
CA ILE A 5 8.09 -0.94 -6.82
C ILE A 5 7.60 -1.51 -8.14
N TYR A 6 8.42 -2.33 -8.77
CA TYR A 6 8.08 -3.13 -9.94
C TYR A 6 7.83 -4.57 -9.51
N LYS A 7 6.64 -5.10 -9.84
CA LYS A 7 6.29 -6.51 -9.68
C LYS A 7 6.46 -7.23 -11.02
N GLN A 8 7.38 -8.19 -11.06
CA GLN A 8 7.61 -9.05 -12.21
C GLN A 8 6.48 -10.09 -12.32
N TYR A 9 5.81 -10.13 -13.47
CA TYR A 9 4.65 -10.97 -13.79
C TYR A 9 3.41 -10.70 -12.90
N ASP A 10 2.23 -11.04 -13.45
CA ASP A 10 0.94 -11.00 -12.74
C ASP A 10 0.51 -9.58 -12.32
N GLY A 11 0.72 -8.57 -13.18
CA GLY A 11 0.37 -7.18 -12.89
C GLY A 11 -1.14 -6.87 -12.89
N TYR A 12 -2.00 -7.84 -13.22
CA TYR A 12 -3.43 -7.62 -13.43
C TYR A 12 -4.18 -7.18 -12.15
N PRO A 13 -5.29 -6.42 -12.28
CA PRO A 13 -6.09 -5.97 -11.14
C PRO A 13 -6.67 -7.09 -10.28
N ASP A 14 -7.02 -8.23 -10.88
CA ASP A 14 -7.46 -9.45 -10.19
C ASP A 14 -6.30 -10.30 -9.65
N GLY A 15 -5.07 -10.02 -10.05
CA GLY A 15 -3.83 -10.64 -9.58
C GLY A 15 -3.11 -9.78 -8.54
N TRP A 16 -2.04 -9.09 -8.96
CA TRP A 16 -1.26 -8.21 -8.08
C TRP A 16 -2.08 -7.08 -7.47
N GLY A 17 -3.04 -6.51 -8.22
CA GLY A 17 -3.95 -5.51 -7.67
C GLY A 17 -4.65 -6.04 -6.42
N GLN A 18 -5.37 -7.15 -6.53
CA GLN A 18 -6.09 -7.74 -5.40
C GLN A 18 -5.18 -8.03 -4.21
N LYS A 19 -3.97 -8.57 -4.43
CA LYS A 19 -2.98 -8.80 -3.36
C LYS A 19 -2.57 -7.51 -2.63
N LEU A 20 -2.42 -6.39 -3.35
CA LEU A 20 -2.14 -5.08 -2.75
C LEU A 20 -3.28 -4.62 -1.84
N LYS A 21 -4.54 -4.74 -2.29
CA LYS A 21 -5.72 -4.39 -1.49
C LYS A 21 -5.86 -5.29 -0.26
N ASP A 22 -5.70 -6.60 -0.45
CA ASP A 22 -5.79 -7.56 0.65
C ASP A 22 -4.74 -7.26 1.72
N PHE A 23 -3.50 -6.94 1.33
CA PHE A 23 -2.46 -6.56 2.27
C PHE A 23 -2.76 -5.23 2.99
N PHE A 24 -3.24 -4.22 2.26
CA PHE A 24 -3.63 -2.94 2.83
C PHE A 24 -4.69 -3.11 3.93
N HIS A 25 -5.69 -3.96 3.71
CA HIS A 25 -6.78 -4.22 4.65
C HIS A 25 -6.46 -5.26 5.74
N LYS A 26 -5.33 -5.95 5.64
CA LYS A 26 -4.89 -6.97 6.62
C LYS A 26 -4.45 -6.35 7.96
N GLY A 27 -4.07 -5.08 7.96
CA GLY A 27 -3.56 -4.40 9.16
C GLY A 27 -4.30 -3.11 9.51
N VAL A 28 -3.92 -2.54 10.65
CA VAL A 28 -4.46 -1.28 11.17
C VAL A 28 -3.35 -0.24 11.26
N PHE A 29 -3.65 1.01 10.92
CA PHE A 29 -2.71 2.11 11.10
C PHE A 29 -2.80 2.63 12.54
N VAL A 30 -1.66 2.79 13.17
CA VAL A 30 -1.53 3.16 14.59
C VAL A 30 -0.55 4.32 14.76
N ASN A 31 -0.64 5.00 15.90
CA ASN A 31 0.38 5.96 16.33
C ASN A 31 1.25 5.36 17.43
N GLY A 32 2.45 4.90 17.07
CA GLY A 32 3.36 4.18 17.95
C GLY A 32 3.23 2.66 17.84
N ILE A 33 3.45 1.94 18.95
CA ILE A 33 3.33 0.49 19.00
C ILE A 33 2.33 0.13 20.09
N ARG A 34 1.24 -0.54 19.73
CA ARG A 34 0.28 -1.07 20.70
C ARG A 34 0.68 -2.50 21.05
N ARG A 35 0.53 -2.88 22.33
CA ARG A 35 0.58 -4.28 22.75
C ARG A 35 -0.68 -4.98 22.23
N SER A 36 -0.60 -5.48 21.02
CA SER A 36 -1.59 -6.35 20.40
C SER A 36 -0.81 -7.40 19.64
N ASP A 37 -0.85 -8.64 20.13
CA ASP A 37 -0.01 -9.71 19.61
C ASP A 37 -0.57 -10.33 18.32
N ASP A 38 -1.84 -10.04 17.98
CA ASP A 38 -2.57 -10.76 16.93
C ASP A 38 -2.95 -9.92 15.70
N ILE A 39 -2.74 -8.60 15.70
CA ILE A 39 -3.11 -7.71 14.57
C ILE A 39 -1.87 -7.09 13.95
N LEU A 40 -1.76 -7.17 12.62
CA LEU A 40 -0.73 -6.47 11.86
C LEU A 40 -0.91 -4.95 12.04
N GLN A 41 0.12 -4.28 12.54
CA GLN A 41 0.10 -2.84 12.80
C GLN A 41 1.01 -2.13 11.80
N PHE A 42 0.55 -0.98 11.30
CA PHE A 42 1.33 -0.06 10.50
C PHE A 42 1.52 1.24 11.29
N ASN A 43 2.73 1.48 11.80
CA ASN A 43 3.03 2.75 12.47
C ASN A 43 3.29 3.86 11.43
N GLY A 44 2.21 4.30 10.79
CA GLY A 44 2.21 5.25 9.69
C GLY A 44 2.54 4.64 8.32
N VAL A 45 2.49 5.49 7.28
CA VAL A 45 2.65 5.09 5.87
C VAL A 45 4.05 4.52 5.58
N GLY A 46 5.08 5.04 6.22
CA GLY A 46 6.45 4.53 6.04
C GLY A 46 6.61 3.07 6.49
N ASP A 47 6.00 2.71 7.62
CA ASP A 47 6.03 1.34 8.14
C ASP A 47 5.17 0.39 7.30
N PHE A 48 3.99 0.84 6.86
CA PHE A 48 3.18 0.14 5.87
C PHE A 48 4.00 -0.26 4.62
N VAL A 49 4.77 0.68 4.05
CA VAL A 49 5.61 0.41 2.88
C VAL A 49 6.66 -0.67 3.17
N LEU A 50 7.33 -0.60 4.31
CA LEU A 50 8.35 -1.59 4.69
C LEU A 50 7.74 -2.97 4.88
N LEU A 51 6.58 -3.06 5.52
CA LEU A 51 5.87 -4.31 5.74
C LEU A 51 5.31 -4.89 4.44
N LEU A 52 4.87 -4.04 3.49
CA LEU A 52 4.46 -4.46 2.15
C LEU A 52 5.62 -5.11 1.39
N VAL A 53 6.79 -4.45 1.39
CA VAL A 53 7.99 -5.01 0.75
C VAL A 53 8.39 -6.31 1.44
N LYS A 54 8.34 -6.38 2.78
CA LYS A 54 8.63 -7.60 3.53
C LYS A 54 7.69 -8.75 3.18
N GLU A 55 6.39 -8.50 3.04
CA GLU A 55 5.38 -9.52 2.74
C GLU A 55 5.61 -10.14 1.35
N PHE A 56 5.93 -9.32 0.35
CA PHE A 56 5.93 -9.76 -1.05
C PHE A 56 7.32 -10.00 -1.65
N LYS A 57 8.40 -9.54 -1.01
CA LYS A 57 9.76 -9.79 -1.50
C LYS A 57 10.25 -11.16 -1.06
N GLU A 58 10.30 -12.09 -2.02
CA GLU A 58 10.88 -13.41 -1.84
C GLU A 58 12.15 -13.60 -2.67
N GLY A 59 13.20 -14.20 -2.10
CA GLY A 59 14.42 -14.60 -2.83
C GLY A 59 15.02 -13.54 -3.75
N THR A 60 15.53 -13.96 -4.91
CA THR A 60 15.95 -13.06 -5.99
C THR A 60 14.82 -12.88 -7.00
N GLY A 61 14.61 -11.64 -7.46
CA GLY A 61 13.58 -11.30 -8.45
C GLY A 61 12.18 -11.09 -7.86
N GLY A 62 11.16 -11.09 -8.72
CA GLY A 62 9.76 -10.92 -8.31
C GLY A 62 9.37 -9.47 -7.97
N LEU A 63 10.05 -8.84 -7.02
CA LEU A 63 9.78 -7.45 -6.61
C LEU A 63 11.09 -6.64 -6.61
N TYR A 64 11.07 -5.48 -7.25
CA TYR A 64 12.23 -4.61 -7.42
C TYR A 64 11.89 -3.19 -7.01
N ALA A 65 12.78 -2.51 -6.30
CA ALA A 65 12.68 -1.06 -6.12
C ALA A 65 12.99 -0.36 -7.45
N THR A 66 12.24 0.68 -7.77
CA THR A 66 12.35 1.42 -9.03
C THR A 66 11.97 2.89 -8.84
N THR A 67 11.71 3.62 -9.92
CA THR A 67 11.20 4.99 -9.90
C THR A 67 9.80 5.06 -10.49
N GLU A 68 9.06 6.12 -10.17
CA GLU A 68 7.73 6.42 -10.75
C GLU A 68 7.72 6.49 -12.29
N ASN A 69 8.88 6.71 -12.91
CA ASN A 69 9.03 6.75 -14.37
C ASN A 69 9.10 5.36 -15.02
N ASN A 70 9.15 4.30 -14.23
CA ASN A 70 9.20 2.91 -14.70
C ASN A 70 7.80 2.32 -14.86
N GLU A 71 6.99 2.92 -15.73
CA GLU A 71 5.61 2.49 -15.96
C GLU A 71 5.54 1.11 -16.64
N GLN A 72 4.54 0.33 -16.26
CA GLN A 72 4.26 -1.01 -16.76
C GLN A 72 2.90 -1.05 -17.46
N GLU A 73 2.45 -2.23 -17.88
CA GLU A 73 1.10 -2.43 -18.42
C GLU A 73 0.00 -2.08 -17.40
N TYR A 74 0.27 -2.27 -16.10
CA TYR A 74 -0.62 -1.89 -15.00
C TYR A 74 0.16 -1.12 -13.93
N ASN A 75 -0.29 0.10 -13.62
CA ASN A 75 0.37 1.04 -12.73
C ASN A 75 -0.55 1.38 -11.55
N TYR A 76 -0.23 0.81 -10.39
CA TYR A 76 -0.96 1.04 -9.15
C TYR A 76 -0.40 2.23 -8.39
N VAL A 77 -1.29 3.05 -7.85
CA VAL A 77 -0.95 4.17 -6.99
C VAL A 77 -1.73 4.04 -5.68
N ILE A 78 -1.00 4.07 -4.56
CA ILE A 78 -1.57 4.20 -3.22
C ILE A 78 -1.20 5.58 -2.70
N GLU A 79 -2.20 6.44 -2.57
CA GLU A 79 -2.08 7.82 -2.10
C GLU A 79 -2.64 7.91 -0.69
N PHE A 80 -1.95 8.66 0.18
CA PHE A 80 -2.36 8.96 1.53
C PHE A 80 -2.36 10.48 1.71
N ASP A 81 -3.45 11.00 2.29
CA ASP A 81 -3.64 12.42 2.55
C ASP A 81 -4.00 12.61 4.03
N HIS A 82 -3.10 13.25 4.77
CA HIS A 82 -3.31 13.53 6.19
C HIS A 82 -4.18 14.77 6.33
N ASN A 83 -5.19 14.70 7.21
CA ASN A 83 -5.94 15.89 7.57
C ASN A 83 -5.08 16.77 8.48
N GLU A 84 -4.62 17.93 7.98
CA GLU A 84 -3.81 18.89 8.74
C GLU A 84 -4.47 19.36 10.04
N LYS A 85 -5.80 19.27 10.13
CA LYS A 85 -6.58 19.67 11.32
C LYS A 85 -6.83 18.49 12.28
N ASP A 86 -6.66 17.25 11.82
CA ASP A 86 -6.94 16.05 12.59
C ASP A 86 -6.01 14.91 12.16
N TYR A 87 -4.84 14.84 12.79
CA TYR A 87 -3.85 13.80 12.54
C TYR A 87 -4.30 12.40 12.97
N SER A 88 -5.46 12.25 13.64
CA SER A 88 -6.04 10.93 13.91
C SER A 88 -6.76 10.35 12.69
N LYS A 89 -6.84 11.08 11.58
CA LYS A 89 -7.50 10.65 10.35
C LYS A 89 -6.60 10.83 9.14
N MET A 90 -6.68 9.85 8.26
CA MET A 90 -5.93 9.84 7.01
C MET A 90 -6.85 9.35 5.90
N ASN A 91 -7.04 10.17 4.86
CA ASN A 91 -7.72 9.71 3.65
C ASN A 91 -6.75 8.87 2.84
N TYR A 92 -7.27 7.89 2.10
CA TYR A 92 -6.48 7.11 1.17
C TYR A 92 -7.20 6.92 -0.16
N ALA A 93 -6.41 6.69 -1.20
CA ALA A 93 -6.88 6.20 -2.49
C ALA A 93 -5.96 5.07 -2.98
N ILE A 94 -6.56 3.96 -3.42
CA ILE A 94 -5.88 2.86 -4.11
C ILE A 94 -6.46 2.80 -5.52
N ARG A 95 -5.62 3.03 -6.53
CA ARG A 95 -6.07 3.08 -7.93
C ARG A 95 -5.13 2.38 -8.89
N CYS A 96 -5.67 1.88 -9.99
CA CYS A 96 -4.91 1.48 -11.18
C CYS A 96 -5.10 2.58 -12.23
N LYS A 97 -4.01 3.10 -12.81
CA LYS A 97 -4.11 4.17 -13.82
C LYS A 97 -4.85 3.70 -15.08
N GLU A 98 -4.71 2.42 -15.42
CA GLU A 98 -5.25 1.84 -16.66
C GLU A 98 -6.66 1.24 -16.50
N GLU A 99 -7.19 1.12 -15.27
CA GLU A 99 -8.53 0.56 -15.02
C GLU A 99 -9.32 1.38 -13.99
N GLU A 100 -10.26 2.21 -14.47
CA GLU A 100 -11.06 3.10 -13.62
C GLU A 100 -11.94 2.37 -12.60
N SER A 101 -12.43 1.16 -12.93
CA SER A 101 -13.17 0.30 -11.98
C SER A 101 -12.33 -0.11 -10.79
N TYR A 102 -11.00 -0.10 -10.92
CA TYR A 102 -10.08 -0.34 -9.84
C TYR A 102 -9.79 0.98 -9.10
N LEU A 103 -10.81 1.56 -8.48
CA LEU A 103 -10.67 2.70 -7.59
C LEU A 103 -11.30 2.37 -6.24
N GLU A 104 -10.51 2.52 -5.18
CA GLU A 104 -10.99 2.50 -3.81
C GLU A 104 -10.54 3.76 -3.11
N VAL A 105 -11.47 4.45 -2.45
CA VAL A 105 -11.18 5.62 -1.61
C VAL A 105 -11.81 5.42 -0.25
N GLY A 106 -11.13 5.90 0.78
CA GLY A 106 -11.63 5.77 2.14
C GLY A 106 -10.91 6.66 3.12
N GLN A 107 -11.23 6.45 4.39
CA GLN A 107 -10.62 7.13 5.51
C GLN A 107 -10.22 6.11 6.56
N ILE A 108 -8.97 6.21 7.00
CA ILE A 108 -8.40 5.46 8.10
C ILE A 108 -8.51 6.33 9.36
N ASN A 109 -9.03 5.75 10.43
CA ASN A 109 -8.87 6.30 11.77
C ASN A 109 -7.59 5.69 12.35
N ILE A 110 -6.59 6.52 12.62
CA ILE A 110 -5.34 6.12 13.24
C ILE A 110 -5.62 5.86 14.71
N GLU A 111 -5.39 4.62 15.14
CA GLU A 111 -5.65 4.24 16.52
C GLU A 111 -4.50 4.66 17.45
#